data_AF-A0A0X8X0Y9-F1
#
_entry.id   AF-A0A0X8X0Y9-F1
#
_cell.length_a   1.000
_cell.length_b   1.000
_cell.length_c   1.000
_cell.angle_alpha   90.00
_cell.angle_beta   90.00
_cell.angle_gamma   90.00
#
_symmetry.space_group_name_H-M   'P 1'
#
loop_
_entity.id
_entity.type
_entity.pdbx_description
1 polymer ?
#
loop_
_entity_poly.entity_id
_entity_poly.type
_entity_poly.pdbx_seq_one_letter_code
_entity_poly.pdbx_strand_id
1 'polypeptide(L)'
;MLNACSKSCVKPCDFDGDGDIDLFVGGRVIPGKYPLAPNSYLLINDGKGHFKVDSTSFGKLGMVTDAQWIDLNNDGRKDLVLCGEFMPITIFINTPEGFKDKTSDYFDTPQKGFWFKLAVADVNGDGKPDLIAGNLGLNSQIHASDKEPAELYFADFDNNGSIDPFFNFYVQGRSYPFVSRDELNEQMYSMRRKFSSYKAYADATINDIFSPDELSKAGKLVANETKTTLFINQNGKFIATPLPVEAQFSPVTQILIGDFDHDGHMDILLLGNHSDNRLKLGSMDANYGCLLKGDGKGGFEYVSQPSSGLSVIGDVKSSVEININNIPYLLIGLSDAPLLFYKE
;
A
#
# COMPACT_ATOMS: atom_id res chain seq x y z
N MET A 1 -22.68 -7.85 14.03
CA MET A 1 -21.46 -8.00 14.85
C MET A 1 -20.27 -7.64 13.97
N LEU A 2 -19.51 -6.62 14.35
CA LEU A 2 -18.22 -6.31 13.73
C LEU A 2 -17.25 -7.42 14.17
N ASN A 3 -17.05 -8.44 13.32
CA ASN A 3 -16.13 -9.52 13.62
C ASN A 3 -14.69 -8.99 13.72
N ALA A 4 -13.85 -9.61 14.54
CA ALA A 4 -12.44 -9.26 14.68
C ALA A 4 -11.73 -9.32 13.31
N CYS A 5 -11.37 -8.16 12.79
CA CYS A 5 -10.74 -7.96 11.49
C CYS A 5 -9.68 -6.88 11.65
N SER A 6 -8.48 -7.08 11.11
CA SER A 6 -7.48 -6.00 11.06
C SER A 6 -7.97 -4.96 10.07
N LYS A 7 -8.26 -3.75 10.56
CA LYS A 7 -8.55 -2.57 9.75
C LYS A 7 -7.28 -1.75 9.61
N SER A 8 -7.02 -1.20 8.43
CA SER A 8 -5.80 -0.45 8.11
C SER A 8 -6.01 1.05 8.13
N CYS A 9 -7.16 1.50 7.62
CA CYS A 9 -7.49 2.91 7.51
C CYS A 9 -8.97 3.18 7.84
N VAL A 10 -9.22 4.36 8.38
CA VAL A 10 -10.56 4.95 8.51
C VAL A 10 -10.50 6.34 7.89
N LYS A 11 -11.42 6.65 6.96
CA LYS A 11 -11.41 7.92 6.23
C LYS A 11 -12.76 8.64 6.37
N PRO A 12 -12.80 9.79 7.06
CA PRO A 12 -14.02 10.55 7.21
C PRO A 12 -14.39 11.30 5.93
N CYS A 13 -15.68 11.31 5.59
CA CYS A 13 -16.28 12.09 4.50
C CYS A 13 -17.81 12.12 4.67
N ASP A 14 -18.45 13.25 4.37
CA ASP A 14 -19.88 13.30 4.06
C ASP A 14 -20.04 12.78 2.62
N PHE A 15 -20.31 11.48 2.45
CA PHE A 15 -20.32 10.87 1.10
C PHE A 15 -21.71 10.88 0.46
N ASP A 16 -22.77 10.99 1.25
CA ASP A 16 -24.15 11.03 0.73
C ASP A 16 -24.72 12.47 0.62
N GLY A 17 -24.02 13.44 1.19
CA GLY A 17 -24.30 14.87 1.06
C GLY A 17 -25.38 15.37 2.02
N ASP A 18 -25.63 14.68 3.13
CA ASP A 18 -26.63 15.05 4.12
C ASP A 18 -26.13 16.07 5.17
N GLY A 19 -24.82 16.32 5.18
CA GLY A 19 -24.16 17.30 6.03
C GLY A 19 -23.53 16.72 7.29
N ASP A 20 -23.62 15.41 7.54
CA ASP A 20 -22.85 14.75 8.58
C ASP A 20 -21.71 13.87 8.06
N ILE A 21 -20.67 13.75 8.90
CA ILE A 21 -19.46 13.03 8.52
C ILE A 21 -19.66 11.53 8.74
N ASP A 22 -19.61 10.79 7.64
CA ASP A 22 -19.55 9.34 7.60
C ASP A 22 -18.10 8.82 7.59
N LEU A 23 -17.94 7.50 7.58
CA LEU A 23 -16.62 6.85 7.56
C LEU A 23 -16.54 5.73 6.54
N PHE A 24 -15.47 5.71 5.74
CA PHE A 24 -14.99 4.48 5.10
C PHE A 24 -14.05 3.72 6.03
N VAL A 25 -14.21 2.40 6.12
CA VAL A 25 -13.35 1.51 6.91
C VAL A 25 -12.71 0.45 6.00
N GLY A 26 -11.39 0.55 5.82
CA GLY A 26 -10.60 -0.36 4.98
C GLY A 26 -10.29 -1.68 5.69
N GLY A 27 -10.70 -2.80 5.10
CA GLY A 27 -10.34 -4.14 5.54
C GLY A 27 -8.98 -4.56 4.99
N ARG A 28 -8.05 -4.98 5.86
CA ARG A 28 -6.73 -5.46 5.43
C ARG A 28 -6.60 -6.98 5.53
N VAL A 29 -6.53 -7.53 6.75
CA VAL A 29 -6.27 -8.96 6.98
C VAL A 29 -7.21 -9.52 8.04
N ILE A 30 -7.70 -10.74 7.83
CA ILE A 30 -8.36 -11.52 8.89
C ILE A 30 -7.26 -12.11 9.79
N PRO A 31 -7.19 -11.74 11.09
CA PRO A 31 -6.14 -12.21 11.99
C PRO A 31 -5.98 -13.74 11.97
N GLY A 32 -4.74 -14.21 11.81
CA GLY A 32 -4.41 -15.64 11.72
C GLY A 32 -4.77 -16.31 10.38
N LYS A 33 -5.25 -15.57 9.37
CA LYS A 33 -5.65 -16.12 8.07
C LYS A 33 -5.10 -15.32 6.89
N TYR A 34 -3.91 -14.75 7.00
CA TYR A 34 -3.27 -14.05 5.87
C TYR A 34 -3.15 -15.00 4.66
N PRO A 35 -3.49 -14.56 3.43
CA PRO A 35 -3.83 -13.19 3.00
C PRO A 35 -5.36 -12.93 2.87
N LEU A 36 -6.21 -13.69 3.57
CA LEU A 36 -7.66 -13.48 3.48
C LEU A 36 -8.03 -12.08 3.99
N ALA A 37 -8.65 -11.29 3.12
CA ALA A 37 -9.08 -9.94 3.43
C ALA A 37 -10.54 -9.93 3.93
N PRO A 38 -10.85 -9.17 5.00
CA PRO A 38 -12.23 -8.90 5.40
C PRO A 38 -12.86 -7.85 4.48
N ASN A 39 -14.19 -7.75 4.49
CA ASN A 39 -14.87 -6.68 3.76
C ASN A 39 -14.46 -5.30 4.30
N SER A 40 -14.24 -4.35 3.38
CA SER A 40 -14.33 -2.91 3.65
C SER A 40 -15.80 -2.48 3.54
N TYR A 41 -16.17 -1.43 4.25
CA TYR A 41 -17.55 -0.95 4.32
C TYR A 41 -17.61 0.53 4.67
N LEU A 42 -18.78 1.14 4.46
CA LEU A 42 -19.11 2.48 4.91
C LEU A 42 -19.88 2.41 6.23
N LEU A 43 -19.72 3.44 7.04
CA LEU A 43 -20.48 3.70 8.25
C LEU A 43 -21.19 5.04 8.08
N ILE A 44 -22.53 5.01 8.00
CA ILE A 44 -23.37 6.19 7.92
C ILE A 44 -23.63 6.72 9.33
N ASN A 45 -23.46 8.04 9.51
CA ASN A 45 -23.76 8.75 10.74
C ASN A 45 -25.23 9.21 10.76
N ASP A 46 -25.75 9.57 11.95
CA ASP A 46 -27.12 10.07 12.13
C ASP A 46 -27.14 11.54 12.58
N GLY A 47 -26.05 12.26 12.34
CA GLY A 47 -25.78 13.60 12.85
C GLY A 47 -25.52 13.68 14.36
N LYS A 48 -25.62 12.56 15.11
CA LYS A 48 -25.40 12.51 16.57
C LYS A 48 -24.22 11.63 16.97
N GLY A 49 -23.48 11.11 15.99
CA GLY A 49 -22.35 10.22 16.19
C GLY A 49 -22.75 8.75 16.36
N HIS A 50 -23.98 8.35 15.99
CA HIS A 50 -24.35 6.94 15.96
C HIS A 50 -24.16 6.37 14.55
N PHE A 51 -23.18 5.49 14.42
CA PHE A 51 -22.81 4.90 13.14
C PHE A 51 -23.53 3.58 12.87
N LYS A 52 -23.97 3.38 11.63
CA LYS A 52 -24.49 2.09 11.13
C LYS A 52 -23.77 1.67 9.86
N VAL A 53 -23.55 0.38 9.70
CA VAL A 53 -22.96 -0.17 8.47
C VAL A 53 -23.94 0.04 7.33
N ASP A 54 -23.47 0.72 6.29
CA ASP A 54 -24.24 0.89 5.05
C ASP A 54 -24.29 -0.41 4.24
N SER A 55 -25.31 -0.52 3.38
CA SER A 55 -25.52 -1.67 2.51
C SER A 55 -24.63 -1.71 1.26
N THR A 56 -23.86 -0.64 0.98
CA THR A 56 -22.93 -0.58 -0.15
C THR A 56 -21.95 -1.75 -0.11
N SER A 57 -21.82 -2.43 -1.24
CA SER A 57 -20.88 -3.51 -1.45
C SER A 57 -19.81 -3.11 -2.45
N PHE A 58 -18.56 -3.11 -2.00
CA PHE A 58 -17.39 -2.91 -2.86
C PHE A 58 -16.86 -4.22 -3.46
N GLY A 59 -17.58 -5.33 -3.28
CA GLY A 59 -17.11 -6.65 -3.68
C GLY A 59 -15.85 -7.08 -2.90
N LYS A 60 -14.96 -7.84 -3.57
CA LYS A 60 -13.70 -8.31 -2.99
C LYS A 60 -12.56 -7.34 -3.34
N LEU A 61 -12.42 -6.29 -2.54
CA LEU A 61 -11.36 -5.27 -2.72
C LEU A 61 -9.94 -5.81 -2.53
N GLY A 62 -9.76 -6.82 -1.67
CA GLY A 62 -8.44 -7.29 -1.26
C GLY A 62 -7.95 -6.59 0.02
N MET A 63 -6.64 -6.58 0.23
CA MET A 63 -6.01 -6.12 1.47
C MET A 63 -5.73 -4.62 1.42
N VAL A 64 -6.76 -3.80 1.67
CA VAL A 64 -6.67 -2.33 1.62
C VAL A 64 -5.69 -1.83 2.68
N THR A 65 -4.81 -0.89 2.32
CA THR A 65 -3.86 -0.24 3.24
C THR A 65 -4.16 1.23 3.46
N ASP A 66 -4.66 1.92 2.43
CA ASP A 66 -5.05 3.32 2.51
C ASP A 66 -6.17 3.67 1.52
N ALA A 67 -6.80 4.81 1.77
CA ALA A 67 -7.92 5.32 1.00
C ALA A 67 -7.93 6.85 0.97
N GLN A 68 -8.44 7.46 -0.09
CA GLN A 68 -8.59 8.91 -0.24
C GLN A 68 -9.96 9.25 -0.83
N TRP A 69 -10.53 10.36 -0.36
CA TRP A 69 -11.77 10.92 -0.85
C TRP A 69 -11.46 12.09 -1.78
N ILE A 70 -11.89 12.00 -3.03
CA ILE A 70 -11.53 12.95 -4.09
C ILE A 70 -12.73 13.12 -5.01
N ASP A 71 -13.06 14.33 -5.44
CA ASP A 71 -14.03 14.51 -6.53
C ASP A 71 -13.27 14.44 -7.86
N LEU A 72 -13.20 13.25 -8.47
CA LEU A 72 -12.36 13.01 -9.66
C LEU A 72 -13.06 13.47 -10.94
N ASN A 73 -14.38 13.40 -10.98
CA ASN A 73 -15.19 13.76 -12.14
C ASN A 73 -15.81 15.17 -12.05
N ASN A 74 -15.53 15.90 -10.96
CA ASN A 74 -15.99 17.26 -10.67
C ASN A 74 -17.51 17.38 -10.66
N ASP A 75 -18.20 16.36 -10.12
CA ASP A 75 -19.67 16.33 -10.00
C ASP A 75 -20.18 16.80 -8.63
N GLY A 76 -19.26 17.17 -7.73
CA GLY A 76 -19.54 17.63 -6.37
C GLY A 76 -19.65 16.50 -5.34
N ARG A 77 -19.61 15.22 -5.74
CA ARG A 77 -19.58 14.06 -4.84
C ARG A 77 -18.16 13.59 -4.67
N LYS A 78 -17.83 13.11 -3.46
CA LYS A 78 -16.51 12.51 -3.22
C LYS A 78 -16.51 11.06 -3.68
N ASP A 79 -15.59 10.77 -4.59
CA ASP A 79 -15.21 9.45 -5.05
C ASP A 79 -14.17 8.84 -4.11
N LEU A 80 -14.10 7.51 -4.10
CA LEU A 80 -13.21 6.76 -3.25
C LEU A 80 -12.07 6.13 -4.05
N VAL A 81 -10.84 6.53 -3.73
CA VAL A 81 -9.61 5.95 -4.30
C VAL A 81 -8.92 5.10 -3.26
N LEU A 82 -8.60 3.86 -3.59
CA LEU A 82 -8.09 2.84 -2.67
C LEU A 82 -6.75 2.29 -3.17
N CYS A 83 -5.88 1.91 -2.23
CA CYS A 83 -4.73 1.08 -2.52
C CYS A 83 -4.56 -0.02 -1.48
N GLY A 84 -3.72 -0.99 -1.79
CA GLY A 84 -3.47 -2.11 -0.90
C GLY A 84 -2.39 -3.06 -1.39
N GLU A 85 -2.28 -4.16 -0.68
CA GLU A 85 -1.29 -5.20 -0.91
C GLU A 85 -1.80 -6.22 -1.95
N PHE A 86 -1.00 -6.49 -2.98
CA PHE A 86 -1.33 -7.34 -4.14
C PHE A 86 -2.57 -6.90 -4.95
N MET A 87 -2.92 -5.62 -4.88
CA MET A 87 -4.06 -5.05 -5.61
C MET A 87 -3.63 -3.80 -6.38
N PRO A 88 -4.36 -3.41 -7.44
CA PRO A 88 -4.11 -2.14 -8.09
C PRO A 88 -4.65 -0.97 -7.26
N ILE A 89 -4.23 0.25 -7.59
CA ILE A 89 -4.99 1.43 -7.20
C ILE A 89 -6.39 1.28 -7.82
N THR A 90 -7.43 1.40 -7.00
CA THR A 90 -8.82 1.12 -7.38
C THR A 90 -9.65 2.37 -7.16
N ILE A 91 -10.55 2.69 -8.10
CA ILE A 91 -11.37 3.91 -8.07
C ILE A 91 -12.84 3.52 -8.09
N PHE A 92 -13.59 4.01 -7.09
CA PHE A 92 -15.04 3.95 -7.04
C PHE A 92 -15.62 5.34 -7.19
N ILE A 93 -16.34 5.57 -8.29
CA ILE A 93 -17.07 6.82 -8.51
C ILE A 93 -18.39 6.77 -7.76
N ASN A 94 -18.66 7.83 -7.00
CA ASN A 94 -19.89 7.98 -6.22
C ASN A 94 -20.99 8.59 -7.09
N THR A 95 -22.00 7.81 -7.44
CA THR A 95 -23.15 8.31 -8.22
C THR A 95 -24.41 8.35 -7.34
N PRO A 96 -25.49 9.03 -7.77
CA PRO A 96 -26.78 8.98 -7.07
C PRO A 96 -27.35 7.55 -6.87
N GLU A 97 -26.86 6.57 -7.64
CA GLU A 97 -27.24 5.15 -7.51
C GLU A 97 -26.26 4.35 -6.62
N GLY A 98 -25.24 5.01 -6.05
CA GLY A 98 -24.19 4.41 -5.23
C GLY A 98 -22.83 4.33 -5.94
N PHE A 99 -21.88 3.68 -5.27
CA PHE A 99 -20.50 3.55 -5.75
C PHE A 99 -20.36 2.56 -6.92
N LYS A 100 -19.63 2.97 -7.97
CA LYS A 100 -19.32 2.13 -9.14
C LYS A 100 -17.81 2.03 -9.33
N ASP A 101 -17.29 0.81 -9.44
CA ASP A 101 -15.88 0.59 -9.80
C ASP A 101 -15.64 1.11 -11.22
N LYS A 102 -14.77 2.11 -11.34
CA LYS A 102 -14.37 2.76 -12.58
C LYS A 102 -12.87 2.70 -12.79
N THR A 103 -12.17 1.78 -12.13
CA THR A 103 -10.71 1.66 -12.20
C THR A 103 -10.17 1.62 -13.64
N SER A 104 -10.82 0.85 -14.53
CA SER A 104 -10.43 0.77 -15.95
C SER A 104 -10.63 2.05 -16.75
N ASP A 105 -11.52 2.94 -16.28
CA ASP A 105 -11.78 4.21 -16.97
C ASP A 105 -10.61 5.17 -16.73
N TYR A 106 -9.90 5.04 -15.60
CA TYR A 106 -8.78 5.90 -15.23
C TYR A 106 -7.39 5.27 -15.46
N PHE A 107 -7.27 3.94 -15.45
CA PHE A 107 -6.01 3.24 -15.66
C PHE A 107 -6.10 2.26 -16.83
N ASP A 108 -5.30 2.48 -17.87
CA ASP A 108 -5.24 1.57 -19.02
C ASP A 108 -4.58 0.24 -18.67
N THR A 109 -3.63 0.26 -17.73
CA THR A 109 -2.97 -0.95 -17.21
C THR A 109 -2.84 -0.84 -15.69
N PRO A 110 -3.86 -1.24 -14.91
CA PRO A 110 -3.82 -1.18 -13.46
C PRO A 110 -2.71 -2.10 -12.91
N GLN A 111 -1.65 -1.50 -12.38
CA GLN A 111 -0.51 -2.22 -11.81
C GLN A 111 -0.80 -2.64 -10.37
N LYS A 112 -0.53 -3.90 -10.04
CA LYS A 112 -0.71 -4.47 -8.70
C LYS A 112 0.58 -4.33 -7.92
N GLY A 113 0.51 -3.70 -6.76
CA GLY A 113 1.70 -3.43 -5.96
C GLY A 113 1.56 -3.81 -4.50
N PHE A 114 2.60 -3.47 -3.74
CA PHE A 114 2.58 -3.46 -2.28
C PHE A 114 2.31 -2.04 -1.81
N TRP A 115 1.19 -1.47 -2.26
CA TRP A 115 0.87 -0.08 -1.99
C TRP A 115 0.57 0.11 -0.50
N PHE A 116 1.18 1.12 0.12
CA PHE A 116 1.04 1.40 1.56
C PHE A 116 0.29 2.69 1.85
N LYS A 117 0.39 3.69 0.98
CA LYS A 117 -0.13 5.03 1.20
C LYS A 117 -0.54 5.69 -0.12
N LEU A 118 -1.62 6.46 -0.08
CA LEU A 118 -2.00 7.39 -1.14
C LEU A 118 -1.97 8.81 -0.61
N ALA A 119 -1.49 9.73 -1.45
CA ALA A 119 -1.70 11.16 -1.31
C ALA A 119 -2.22 11.75 -2.62
N VAL A 120 -2.87 12.91 -2.52
CA VAL A 120 -3.59 13.56 -3.61
C VAL A 120 -3.23 15.02 -3.59
N ALA A 121 -2.78 15.54 -4.73
CA ALA A 121 -2.51 16.96 -4.94
C ALA A 121 -2.52 17.27 -6.43
N ASP A 122 -2.72 18.52 -6.79
CA ASP A 122 -2.41 19.02 -8.12
C ASP A 122 -0.93 19.41 -8.15
N VAL A 123 -0.06 18.52 -8.63
CA VAL A 123 1.40 18.74 -8.59
C VAL A 123 1.94 19.42 -9.84
N ASN A 124 1.09 19.59 -10.86
CA ASN A 124 1.44 20.20 -12.14
C ASN A 124 0.69 21.53 -12.42
N GLY A 125 -0.18 21.95 -11.50
CA GLY A 125 -0.92 23.21 -11.55
C GLY A 125 -2.04 23.26 -12.59
N ASP A 126 -2.54 22.12 -13.08
CA ASP A 126 -3.58 22.07 -14.11
C ASP A 126 -5.03 22.07 -13.56
N GLY A 127 -5.17 22.13 -12.23
CA GLY A 127 -6.43 22.13 -11.51
C GLY A 127 -7.06 20.75 -11.35
N LYS A 128 -6.39 19.67 -11.76
CA LYS A 128 -6.87 18.29 -11.58
C LYS A 128 -6.08 17.56 -10.49
N PRO A 129 -6.73 16.68 -9.73
CA PRO A 129 -6.05 15.88 -8.73
C PRO A 129 -5.15 14.82 -9.37
N ASP A 130 -3.86 14.83 -9.01
CA ASP A 130 -2.89 13.76 -9.25
C ASP A 130 -2.80 12.83 -8.03
N LEU A 131 -2.27 11.62 -8.22
CA LEU A 131 -2.07 10.66 -7.12
C LEU A 131 -0.59 10.36 -6.91
N ILE A 132 -0.17 10.31 -5.65
CA ILE A 132 1.15 9.82 -5.26
C ILE A 132 0.92 8.53 -4.47
N ALA A 133 1.53 7.43 -4.91
CA ALA A 133 1.38 6.12 -4.27
C ALA A 133 2.70 5.60 -3.71
N GLY A 134 2.74 5.46 -2.39
CA GLY A 134 3.83 4.85 -1.64
C GLY A 134 3.81 3.33 -1.80
N ASN A 135 4.96 2.74 -2.14
CA ASN A 135 5.10 1.30 -2.37
C ASN A 135 6.35 0.75 -1.66
N LEU A 136 6.70 -0.51 -1.90
CA LEU A 136 7.84 -1.21 -1.30
C LEU A 136 9.20 -0.58 -1.62
N GLY A 137 9.34 0.04 -2.79
CA GLY A 137 10.61 0.48 -3.33
C GLY A 137 11.40 -0.64 -4.00
N LEU A 138 12.56 -0.28 -4.54
CA LEU A 138 13.44 -1.16 -5.31
C LEU A 138 14.58 -1.75 -4.47
N ASN A 139 14.84 -1.18 -3.28
CA ASN A 139 15.88 -1.65 -2.37
C ASN A 139 15.35 -2.75 -1.43
N SER A 140 14.85 -3.82 -2.03
CA SER A 140 14.43 -5.03 -1.33
C SER A 140 14.85 -6.26 -2.13
N GLN A 141 14.85 -7.44 -1.49
CA GLN A 141 15.06 -8.70 -2.22
C GLN A 141 13.84 -9.10 -3.08
N ILE A 142 12.73 -8.39 -2.94
CA ILE A 142 11.51 -8.63 -3.70
C ILE A 142 11.58 -7.76 -4.95
N HIS A 143 11.80 -8.40 -6.09
CA HIS A 143 11.68 -7.78 -7.40
C HIS A 143 10.43 -8.30 -8.09
N ALA A 144 9.67 -7.40 -8.69
CA ALA A 144 8.44 -7.71 -9.39
C ALA A 144 8.34 -6.92 -10.69
N SER A 145 7.83 -7.58 -11.73
CA SER A 145 7.49 -6.98 -13.02
C SER A 145 6.34 -7.76 -13.66
N ASP A 146 5.83 -7.31 -14.80
CA ASP A 146 4.80 -8.05 -15.55
C ASP A 146 5.27 -9.44 -16.00
N LYS A 147 6.58 -9.59 -16.29
CA LYS A 147 7.17 -10.86 -16.74
C LYS A 147 7.53 -11.77 -15.57
N GLU A 148 7.92 -11.17 -14.46
CA GLU A 148 8.43 -11.84 -13.27
C GLU A 148 7.70 -11.25 -12.04
N PRO A 149 6.41 -11.57 -11.86
CA PRO A 149 5.65 -11.02 -10.73
C PRO A 149 6.08 -11.67 -9.42
N ALA A 150 5.88 -10.94 -8.32
CA ALA A 150 5.82 -11.55 -7.00
C ALA A 150 4.47 -12.28 -6.85
N GLU A 151 4.50 -13.49 -6.30
CA GLU A 151 3.35 -14.39 -6.29
C GLU A 151 3.09 -14.88 -4.86
N LEU A 152 1.83 -14.88 -4.43
CA LEU A 152 1.43 -15.45 -3.16
C LEU A 152 0.39 -16.55 -3.41
N TYR A 153 0.81 -17.79 -3.22
CA TYR A 153 -0.07 -18.95 -3.24
C TYR A 153 -0.57 -19.21 -1.82
N PHE A 154 -1.86 -19.49 -1.65
CA PHE A 154 -2.40 -19.75 -0.33
C PHE A 154 -3.59 -20.73 -0.38
N ALA A 155 -3.55 -21.71 0.50
CA ALA A 155 -4.60 -22.70 0.73
C ALA A 155 -4.41 -23.30 2.13
N ASP A 156 -5.28 -24.19 2.56
CA ASP A 156 -5.01 -25.09 3.68
C ASP A 156 -4.34 -26.34 3.12
N PHE A 157 -3.02 -26.27 2.86
CA PHE A 157 -2.32 -27.28 2.06
C PHE A 157 -2.13 -28.59 2.83
N ASP A 158 -2.04 -28.54 4.16
CA ASP A 158 -1.94 -29.73 5.02
C ASP A 158 -3.28 -30.16 5.64
N ASN A 159 -4.38 -29.44 5.35
CA ASN A 159 -5.73 -29.69 5.84
C ASN A 159 -5.85 -29.59 7.37
N ASN A 160 -5.11 -28.68 8.00
CA ASN A 160 -5.14 -28.43 9.44
C ASN A 160 -6.14 -27.33 9.85
N GLY A 161 -6.80 -26.67 8.89
CA GLY A 161 -7.76 -25.59 9.09
C GLY A 161 -7.17 -24.17 9.06
N SER A 162 -5.84 -24.05 8.95
CA SER A 162 -5.12 -22.78 8.83
C SER A 162 -4.82 -22.48 7.36
N ILE A 163 -4.63 -21.20 7.03
CA ILE A 163 -4.19 -20.81 5.70
C ILE A 163 -2.66 -20.80 5.69
N ASP A 164 -2.09 -21.47 4.69
CA ASP A 164 -0.67 -21.59 4.43
C ASP A 164 -0.23 -20.66 3.28
N PRO A 165 0.31 -19.47 3.59
CA PRO A 165 0.82 -18.55 2.57
C PRO A 165 2.23 -18.94 2.11
N PHE A 166 2.39 -19.13 0.80
CA PHE A 166 3.67 -19.32 0.12
C PHE A 166 3.95 -18.13 -0.80
N PHE A 167 4.76 -17.20 -0.29
CA PHE A 167 5.26 -16.09 -1.09
C PHE A 167 6.42 -16.56 -1.97
N ASN A 168 6.44 -16.13 -3.23
CA ASN A 168 7.39 -16.53 -4.25
C ASN A 168 7.83 -15.30 -5.05
N PHE A 169 9.07 -15.30 -5.50
CA PHE A 169 9.58 -14.32 -6.45
C PHE A 169 10.61 -14.94 -7.37
N TYR A 170 10.90 -14.25 -8.46
CA TYR A 170 11.79 -14.74 -9.49
C TYR A 170 13.25 -14.47 -9.13
N VAL A 171 14.09 -15.48 -9.33
CA VAL A 171 15.55 -15.37 -9.31
C VAL A 171 16.04 -15.93 -10.64
N GLN A 172 16.66 -15.07 -11.46
CA GLN A 172 17.21 -15.45 -12.77
C GLN A 172 16.20 -16.17 -13.69
N GLY A 173 14.97 -15.65 -13.84
CA GLY A 173 13.98 -16.24 -14.75
C GLY A 173 13.12 -17.35 -14.15
N ARG A 174 13.30 -17.73 -12.88
CA ARG A 174 12.53 -18.82 -12.25
C ARG A 174 11.94 -18.39 -10.91
N SER A 175 10.65 -18.66 -10.72
CA SER A 175 9.92 -18.38 -9.47
C SER A 175 10.30 -19.40 -8.40
N TYR A 176 10.76 -18.90 -7.25
CA TYR A 176 11.14 -19.71 -6.10
C TYR A 176 10.33 -19.34 -4.86
N PRO A 177 9.98 -20.33 -4.02
CA PRO A 177 9.36 -20.06 -2.73
C PRO A 177 10.35 -19.33 -1.83
N PHE A 178 9.86 -18.26 -1.19
CA PHE A 178 10.65 -17.45 -0.28
C PHE A 178 10.96 -18.18 1.03
N VAL A 179 10.00 -18.99 1.50
CA VAL A 179 10.10 -19.76 2.74
C VAL A 179 11.37 -20.61 2.74
N SER A 180 12.09 -20.63 3.86
CA SER A 180 13.24 -21.51 4.03
C SER A 180 12.79 -22.96 4.21
N ARG A 181 13.72 -23.91 4.03
CA ARG A 181 13.44 -25.33 4.28
C ARG A 181 12.95 -25.57 5.71
N ASP A 182 13.53 -24.87 6.68
CA ASP A 182 13.22 -25.08 8.09
C ASP A 182 11.83 -24.54 8.42
N GLU A 183 11.49 -23.34 7.96
CA GLU A 183 10.13 -22.78 8.06
C GLU A 183 9.10 -23.68 7.35
N LEU A 184 9.40 -24.19 6.15
CA LEU A 184 8.52 -25.15 5.45
C LEU A 184 8.28 -26.41 6.28
N ASN A 185 9.32 -26.95 6.91
CA ASN A 185 9.26 -28.18 7.70
C ASN A 185 8.64 -27.98 9.09
N GLU A 186 8.63 -26.76 9.60
CA GLU A 186 7.91 -26.35 10.80
C GLU A 186 6.43 -26.15 10.51
N GLN A 187 6.10 -25.53 9.38
CA GLN A 187 4.72 -25.31 8.94
C GLN A 187 4.06 -26.62 8.49
N MET A 188 4.76 -27.46 7.72
CA MET A 188 4.22 -28.70 7.14
C MET A 188 5.13 -29.89 7.44
N TYR A 189 4.80 -30.66 8.47
CA TYR A 189 5.65 -31.78 8.94
C TYR A 189 5.91 -32.85 7.85
N SER A 190 4.95 -33.06 6.95
CA SER A 190 5.07 -34.01 5.82
C SER A 190 6.25 -33.66 4.88
N MET A 191 6.61 -32.38 4.78
CA MET A 191 7.69 -31.91 3.89
C MET A 191 9.07 -32.34 4.35
N ARG A 192 9.26 -32.71 5.63
CA ARG A 192 10.54 -33.21 6.17
C ARG A 192 11.05 -34.45 5.45
N ARG A 193 10.13 -35.31 4.98
CA ARG A 193 10.49 -36.51 4.21
C ARG A 193 10.88 -36.19 2.78
N LYS A 194 10.23 -35.17 2.18
CA LYS A 194 10.43 -34.76 0.79
C LYS A 194 11.70 -33.93 0.62
N PHE A 195 11.97 -33.02 1.56
CA PHE A 195 13.12 -32.11 1.55
C PHE A 195 14.00 -32.34 2.79
N SER A 196 14.69 -33.48 2.81
CA SER A 196 15.49 -33.95 3.96
C SER A 196 16.84 -33.24 4.14
N SER A 197 17.28 -32.45 3.16
CA SER A 197 18.55 -31.70 3.22
C SER A 197 18.41 -30.34 2.53
N TYR A 198 19.30 -29.38 2.85
CA TYR A 198 19.27 -28.05 2.22
C TYR A 198 19.52 -28.17 0.72
N LYS A 199 20.41 -29.07 0.31
CA LYS A 199 20.68 -29.34 -1.11
C LYS A 199 19.45 -29.82 -1.87
N ALA A 200 18.60 -30.65 -1.24
CA ALA A 200 17.37 -31.12 -1.86
C ALA A 200 16.31 -30.02 -2.02
N TYR A 201 16.40 -28.94 -1.24
CA TYR A 201 15.44 -27.83 -1.28
C TYR A 201 15.94 -26.62 -2.08
N ALA A 202 17.26 -26.46 -2.24
CA ALA A 202 17.86 -25.25 -2.80
C ALA A 202 17.30 -24.84 -4.17
N ASP A 203 16.94 -25.81 -5.02
CA ASP A 203 16.39 -25.58 -6.36
C ASP A 203 14.89 -25.87 -6.47
N ALA A 204 14.21 -26.13 -5.34
CA ALA A 204 12.80 -26.49 -5.32
C ALA A 204 11.92 -25.28 -5.63
N THR A 205 10.97 -25.47 -6.54
CA THR A 205 9.93 -24.50 -6.86
C THR A 205 8.60 -24.87 -6.23
N ILE A 206 7.60 -23.98 -6.33
CA ILE A 206 6.26 -24.26 -5.82
C ILE A 206 5.65 -25.54 -6.43
N ASN A 207 5.97 -25.86 -7.68
CA ASN A 207 5.53 -27.09 -8.37
C ASN A 207 6.25 -28.35 -7.88
N ASP A 208 7.42 -28.19 -7.26
CA ASP A 208 8.12 -29.30 -6.61
C ASP A 208 7.57 -29.52 -5.21
N ILE A 209 7.02 -28.49 -4.55
CA ILE A 209 6.41 -28.59 -3.21
C ILE A 209 5.01 -29.19 -3.33
N PHE A 210 4.16 -28.62 -4.20
CA PHE A 210 2.75 -28.96 -4.35
C PHE A 210 2.43 -29.55 -5.73
N SER A 211 1.42 -30.42 -5.77
CA SER A 211 0.91 -30.97 -7.02
C SER A 211 0.14 -29.92 -7.85
N PRO A 212 0.02 -30.11 -9.18
CA PRO A 212 -0.80 -29.24 -10.01
C PRO A 212 -2.28 -29.15 -9.57
N ASP A 213 -2.83 -30.23 -9.01
CA ASP A 213 -4.22 -30.24 -8.51
C ASP A 213 -4.37 -29.34 -7.28
N GLU A 214 -3.44 -29.43 -6.32
CA GLU A 214 -3.42 -28.55 -5.13
C GLU A 214 -3.28 -27.08 -5.54
N LEU A 215 -2.35 -26.77 -6.45
CA LEU A 215 -2.13 -25.40 -6.91
C LEU A 215 -3.31 -24.85 -7.72
N SER A 216 -4.06 -25.69 -8.44
CA SER A 216 -5.24 -25.26 -9.19
C SER A 216 -6.42 -24.85 -8.28
N LYS A 217 -6.44 -25.37 -7.05
CA LYS A 217 -7.45 -25.08 -6.02
C LYS A 217 -7.01 -23.97 -5.07
N ALA A 218 -5.71 -23.66 -5.04
CA ALA A 218 -5.16 -22.61 -4.20
C ALA A 218 -5.57 -21.21 -4.68
N GLY A 219 -5.70 -20.29 -3.74
CA GLY A 219 -5.74 -18.87 -4.05
C GLY A 219 -4.36 -18.41 -4.55
N LYS A 220 -4.36 -17.45 -5.48
CA LYS A 220 -3.13 -16.81 -5.98
C LYS A 220 -3.33 -15.29 -6.03
N LEU A 221 -2.46 -14.56 -5.34
CA LEU A 221 -2.30 -13.12 -5.51
C LEU A 221 -0.99 -12.83 -6.26
N VAL A 222 -0.96 -11.71 -6.98
CA VAL A 222 0.22 -11.29 -7.76
C VAL A 222 0.45 -9.79 -7.63
N ALA A 223 1.71 -9.40 -7.52
CA ALA A 223 2.17 -8.02 -7.61
C ALA A 223 3.22 -7.92 -8.72
N ASN A 224 3.11 -6.89 -9.55
CA ASN A 224 3.98 -6.64 -10.71
C ASN A 224 4.63 -5.24 -10.64
N GLU A 225 4.37 -4.46 -9.60
CA GLU A 225 4.96 -3.14 -9.40
C GLU A 225 5.36 -2.91 -7.94
N THR A 226 6.57 -2.40 -7.74
CA THR A 226 7.16 -2.12 -6.42
C THR A 226 7.59 -0.68 -6.27
N LYS A 227 7.63 0.09 -7.36
CA LYS A 227 8.08 1.48 -7.34
C LYS A 227 7.05 2.39 -6.69
N THR A 228 7.53 3.29 -5.83
CA THR A 228 6.78 4.48 -5.42
C THR A 228 6.60 5.37 -6.65
N THR A 229 5.35 5.72 -6.94
CA THR A 229 4.93 6.21 -8.26
C THR A 229 4.02 7.42 -8.15
N LEU A 230 4.27 8.41 -9.00
CA LEU A 230 3.37 9.53 -9.27
C LEU A 230 2.45 9.17 -10.44
N PHE A 231 1.17 9.47 -10.32
CA PHE A 231 0.15 9.27 -11.34
C PHE A 231 -0.46 10.61 -11.70
N ILE A 232 -0.03 11.18 -12.84
CA ILE A 232 -0.54 12.46 -13.32
C ILE A 232 -1.87 12.26 -14.04
N ASN A 233 -2.88 13.04 -13.71
CA ASN A 233 -4.19 13.03 -14.36
C ASN A 233 -4.15 13.76 -15.70
N GLN A 234 -3.97 13.01 -16.78
CA GLN A 234 -4.03 13.52 -18.14
C GLN A 234 -5.40 13.23 -18.75
N ASN A 235 -6.31 14.20 -18.61
CA ASN A 235 -7.65 14.17 -19.21
C ASN A 235 -8.50 12.96 -18.77
N GLY A 236 -8.52 12.66 -17.47
CA GLY A 236 -9.28 11.53 -16.91
C GLY A 236 -8.55 10.19 -16.98
N LYS A 237 -7.28 10.19 -17.40
CA LYS A 237 -6.40 9.01 -17.38
C LYS A 237 -5.18 9.29 -16.53
N PHE A 238 -4.86 8.37 -15.64
CA PHE A 238 -3.67 8.45 -14.80
C PHE A 238 -2.46 7.87 -15.52
N ILE A 239 -1.44 8.71 -15.72
CA ILE A 239 -0.17 8.34 -16.34
C ILE A 239 0.87 8.13 -15.25
N ALA A 240 1.33 6.90 -15.11
CA ALA A 240 2.29 6.47 -14.10
C ALA A 240 3.73 6.91 -14.45
N THR A 241 4.39 7.59 -13.52
CA THR A 241 5.81 7.97 -13.58
C THR A 241 6.47 7.62 -12.25
N PRO A 242 7.47 6.71 -12.22
CA PRO A 242 8.23 6.45 -11.00
C PRO A 242 8.89 7.72 -10.46
N LEU A 243 8.81 7.92 -9.14
CA LEU A 243 9.56 8.98 -8.47
C LEU A 243 11.08 8.71 -8.51
N PRO A 244 11.94 9.72 -8.23
CA PRO A 244 13.39 9.57 -8.20
C PRO A 244 13.88 8.36 -7.41
N VAL A 245 15.11 7.91 -7.69
CA VAL A 245 15.64 6.65 -7.16
C VAL A 245 15.67 6.62 -5.62
N GLU A 246 15.84 7.77 -4.98
CA GLU A 246 15.84 7.95 -3.53
C GLU A 246 14.47 7.63 -2.90
N ALA A 247 13.37 7.85 -3.63
CA ALA A 247 12.02 7.43 -3.24
C ALA A 247 11.82 5.91 -3.28
N GLN A 248 12.80 5.17 -3.80
CA GLN A 248 12.77 3.72 -3.97
C GLN A 248 13.67 2.98 -2.98
N PHE A 249 14.36 3.69 -2.08
CA PHE A 249 15.32 3.09 -1.14
C PHE A 249 14.68 2.33 0.02
N SER A 250 13.39 2.52 0.28
CA SER A 250 12.69 1.88 1.38
C SER A 250 11.17 1.93 1.14
N PRO A 251 10.36 1.13 1.85
CA PRO A 251 8.91 1.26 1.83
C PRO A 251 8.47 2.67 2.22
N VAL A 252 7.57 3.25 1.43
CA VAL A 252 6.95 4.56 1.70
C VAL A 252 5.60 4.34 2.34
N THR A 253 5.50 4.59 3.65
CA THR A 253 4.28 4.36 4.44
C THR A 253 3.56 5.65 4.81
N GLN A 254 4.20 6.81 4.67
CA GLN A 254 3.58 8.13 4.80
C GLN A 254 4.07 9.07 3.70
N ILE A 255 3.18 9.97 3.29
CA ILE A 255 3.41 10.98 2.26
C ILE A 255 2.82 12.27 2.78
N LEU A 256 3.62 13.33 2.78
CA LEU A 256 3.18 14.71 3.02
C LEU A 256 3.46 15.52 1.76
N ILE A 257 2.57 16.45 1.46
CA ILE A 257 2.65 17.32 0.28
C ILE A 257 2.45 18.75 0.77
N GLY A 258 3.37 19.62 0.40
CA GLY A 258 3.36 21.03 0.81
C GLY A 258 4.44 21.79 0.05
N ASP A 259 4.42 23.12 0.13
CA ASP A 259 5.46 23.99 -0.42
C ASP A 259 6.52 24.22 0.66
N PHE A 260 7.44 23.25 0.82
CA PHE A 260 8.38 23.19 1.94
C PHE A 260 9.54 24.17 1.78
N ASP A 261 9.86 24.58 0.55
CA ASP A 261 10.89 25.59 0.29
C ASP A 261 10.36 26.97 -0.12
N HIS A 262 9.02 27.12 -0.13
CA HIS A 262 8.30 28.37 -0.35
C HIS A 262 8.55 28.99 -1.73
N ASP A 263 8.72 28.16 -2.74
CA ASP A 263 8.86 28.59 -4.13
C ASP A 263 7.52 28.65 -4.91
N GLY A 264 6.43 28.23 -4.27
CA GLY A 264 5.10 28.20 -4.85
C GLY A 264 4.77 26.91 -5.60
N HIS A 265 5.61 25.89 -5.53
CA HIS A 265 5.37 24.56 -6.08
C HIS A 265 5.15 23.53 -4.97
N MET A 266 4.40 22.47 -5.29
CA MET A 266 4.16 21.39 -4.35
C MET A 266 5.38 20.47 -4.32
N ASP A 267 5.96 20.32 -3.14
CA ASP A 267 6.99 19.36 -2.80
C ASP A 267 6.39 18.11 -2.17
N ILE A 268 7.16 17.02 -2.15
CA ILE A 268 6.74 15.75 -1.55
C ILE A 268 7.75 15.31 -0.50
N LEU A 269 7.28 15.08 0.73
CA LEU A 269 8.03 14.41 1.76
C LEU A 269 7.56 12.96 1.93
N LEU A 270 8.45 12.02 1.64
CA LEU A 270 8.23 10.59 1.74
C LEU A 270 8.88 10.04 3.00
N LEU A 271 8.08 9.38 3.83
CA LEU A 271 8.52 8.75 5.07
C LEU A 271 8.13 7.28 5.08
N GLY A 272 8.89 6.45 5.79
CA GLY A 272 8.51 5.06 5.94
C GLY A 272 9.54 4.23 6.67
N ASN A 273 10.01 3.18 6.02
CA ASN A 273 10.75 2.04 6.57
C ASN A 273 9.87 0.91 7.11
N HIS A 274 10.45 -0.28 7.06
CA HIS A 274 9.92 -1.48 7.68
C HIS A 274 11.09 -2.38 8.08
N SER A 275 11.34 -2.47 9.38
CA SER A 275 12.45 -3.24 9.96
C SER A 275 12.01 -4.60 10.53
N ASP A 276 10.75 -4.73 10.93
CA ASP A 276 10.18 -5.99 11.43
C ASP A 276 9.78 -6.94 10.29
N ASN A 277 10.78 -7.45 9.57
CA ASN A 277 10.61 -8.43 8.52
C ASN A 277 11.11 -9.82 8.94
N ARG A 278 10.76 -10.84 8.14
CA ARG A 278 11.46 -12.13 8.20
C ARG A 278 12.96 -11.91 8.05
N LEU A 279 13.75 -12.62 8.85
CA LEU A 279 15.22 -12.54 8.86
C LEU A 279 15.83 -12.60 7.46
N LYS A 280 15.25 -13.41 6.57
CA LYS A 280 15.73 -13.56 5.20
C LYS A 280 15.52 -12.29 4.35
N LEU A 281 14.49 -11.47 4.58
CA LEU A 281 14.30 -10.19 3.85
C LEU A 281 15.25 -9.10 4.37
N GLY A 282 15.54 -9.13 5.68
CA GLY A 282 16.34 -8.10 6.34
C GLY A 282 15.54 -6.83 6.63
N SER A 283 16.22 -5.82 7.17
CA SER A 283 15.64 -4.50 7.44
C SER A 283 15.54 -3.69 6.15
N MET A 284 14.43 -2.99 5.95
CA MET A 284 14.26 -1.99 4.90
C MET A 284 14.14 -0.62 5.59
N ASP A 285 15.27 0.00 5.92
CA ASP A 285 15.36 1.17 6.79
C ASP A 285 16.13 2.36 6.18
N ALA A 286 16.27 2.37 4.85
CA ALA A 286 17.05 3.38 4.13
C ALA A 286 16.27 4.65 3.75
N ASN A 287 15.14 4.94 4.38
CA ASN A 287 14.44 6.22 4.25
C ASN A 287 14.63 7.07 5.52
N TYR A 288 15.44 8.12 5.38
CA TYR A 288 15.77 9.07 6.46
C TYR A 288 14.91 10.34 6.45
N GLY A 289 13.79 10.34 5.73
CA GLY A 289 13.07 11.55 5.31
C GLY A 289 13.51 11.97 3.92
N CYS A 290 12.85 11.41 2.90
CA CYS A 290 13.12 11.72 1.51
C CYS A 290 12.26 12.90 1.06
N LEU A 291 12.86 14.08 1.01
CA LEU A 291 12.24 15.30 0.50
C LEU A 291 12.51 15.42 -1.00
N LEU A 292 11.46 15.64 -1.77
CA LEU A 292 11.50 15.85 -3.21
C LEU A 292 10.93 17.24 -3.52
N LYS A 293 11.75 18.10 -4.09
CA LYS A 293 11.35 19.43 -4.55
C LYS A 293 10.59 19.31 -5.88
N GLY A 294 9.43 19.94 -5.98
CA GLY A 294 8.62 19.98 -7.20
C GLY A 294 9.04 21.08 -8.18
N ASP A 295 8.85 20.84 -9.48
CA ASP A 295 9.06 21.85 -10.54
C ASP A 295 7.78 22.55 -11.01
N GLY A 296 6.64 22.24 -10.36
CA GLY A 296 5.30 22.72 -10.71
C GLY A 296 4.74 22.13 -12.01
N LYS A 297 5.37 21.12 -12.60
CA LYS A 297 4.96 20.42 -13.84
C LYS A 297 4.86 18.91 -13.65
N GLY A 298 4.94 18.44 -12.41
CA GLY A 298 5.00 17.02 -12.04
C GLY A 298 6.40 16.40 -12.08
N GLY A 299 7.45 17.21 -12.29
CA GLY A 299 8.84 16.80 -12.11
C GLY A 299 9.28 16.98 -10.65
N PHE A 300 10.10 16.06 -10.17
CA PHE A 300 10.59 16.05 -8.79
C PHE A 300 12.09 15.79 -8.73
N GLU A 301 12.80 16.58 -7.92
CA GLU A 301 14.24 16.43 -7.65
C GLU A 301 14.48 16.19 -6.16
N TYR A 302 15.35 15.24 -5.84
CA TYR A 302 15.65 14.91 -4.46
C TYR A 302 16.51 15.98 -3.77
N VAL A 303 16.12 16.36 -2.55
CA VAL A 303 16.86 17.27 -1.67
C VAL A 303 17.70 16.45 -0.70
N SER A 304 19.02 16.65 -0.75
CA SER A 304 19.97 15.90 0.09
C SER A 304 19.67 16.06 1.59
N GLN A 305 19.89 15.02 2.40
CA GLN A 305 19.65 15.08 3.85
C GLN A 305 20.33 16.26 4.57
N PRO A 306 21.59 16.63 4.28
CA PRO A 306 22.19 17.82 4.88
C PRO A 306 21.46 19.12 4.53
N SER A 307 20.86 19.21 3.34
CA SER A 307 20.09 20.37 2.90
C SER A 307 18.68 20.39 3.49
N SER A 308 18.01 19.23 3.57
CA SER A 308 16.65 19.13 4.13
C SER A 308 16.64 19.18 5.66
N GLY A 309 17.76 18.86 6.32
CA GLY A 309 17.85 18.80 7.78
C GLY A 309 17.15 17.58 8.40
N LEU A 310 16.65 16.65 7.59
CA LEU A 310 15.92 15.46 8.05
C LEU A 310 16.88 14.31 8.40
N SER A 311 16.60 13.63 9.51
CA SER A 311 17.32 12.41 9.93
C SER A 311 16.38 11.48 10.69
N VAL A 312 15.37 10.98 9.98
CA VAL A 312 14.34 10.10 10.54
C VAL A 312 14.87 8.67 10.58
N ILE A 313 15.05 8.09 11.76
CA ILE A 313 15.54 6.72 11.91
C ILE A 313 14.44 5.87 12.56
N GLY A 314 14.10 4.76 11.92
CA GLY A 314 13.12 3.79 12.40
C GLY A 314 11.86 3.72 11.52
N ASP A 315 10.94 2.85 11.92
CA ASP A 315 9.68 2.59 11.22
C ASP A 315 8.67 3.72 11.45
N VAL A 316 8.44 4.56 10.44
CA VAL A 316 7.42 5.61 10.50
C VAL A 316 6.03 5.01 10.37
N LYS A 317 5.17 5.28 11.36
CA LYS A 317 3.77 4.81 11.43
C LYS A 317 2.75 5.92 11.22
N SER A 318 3.11 7.17 11.49
CA SER A 318 2.28 8.35 11.24
C SER A 318 3.12 9.61 11.07
N SER A 319 2.58 10.59 10.35
CA SER A 319 3.15 11.93 10.26
C SER A 319 2.04 12.97 10.11
N VAL A 320 2.27 14.16 10.63
CA VAL A 320 1.32 15.28 10.53
C VAL A 320 2.06 16.61 10.71
N GLU A 321 1.63 17.63 9.97
CA GLU A 321 2.05 19.01 10.18
C GLU A 321 1.10 19.70 11.16
N ILE A 322 1.66 20.43 12.13
CA ILE A 322 0.90 21.19 13.12
C ILE A 322 1.48 22.59 13.25
N ASN A 323 0.65 23.54 13.69
CA ASN A 323 1.10 24.89 13.99
C ASN A 323 1.18 25.11 15.51
N ILE A 324 2.35 25.51 16.00
CA ILE A 324 2.56 25.93 17.39
C ILE A 324 3.00 27.39 17.38
N ASN A 325 2.13 28.29 17.87
CA ASN A 325 2.35 29.74 17.86
C ASN A 325 2.67 30.29 16.45
N ASN A 326 1.90 29.86 15.43
CA ASN A 326 2.09 30.20 14.01
C ASN A 326 3.43 29.76 13.40
N ILE A 327 4.12 28.82 14.04
CA ILE A 327 5.29 28.15 13.48
C ILE A 327 4.85 26.74 13.09
N PRO A 328 5.03 26.35 11.82
CA PRO A 328 4.75 24.99 11.38
C PRO A 328 5.81 24.01 11.91
N TYR A 329 5.33 22.83 12.29
CA TYR A 329 6.13 21.71 12.77
C TYR A 329 5.65 20.42 12.14
N LEU A 330 6.61 19.63 11.68
CA LEU A 330 6.40 18.25 11.31
C LEU A 330 6.55 17.33 12.53
N LEU A 331 5.48 16.60 12.86
CA LEU A 331 5.49 15.51 13.83
C LEU A 331 5.57 14.16 13.13
N ILE A 332 6.45 13.28 13.63
CA ILE A 332 6.63 11.94 13.08
C ILE A 332 6.54 10.90 14.20
N GLY A 333 5.54 10.03 14.09
CA GLY A 333 5.33 8.89 14.98
C GLY A 333 6.05 7.65 14.47
N LEU A 334 6.91 7.09 15.33
CA LEU A 334 7.71 5.89 15.05
C LEU A 334 7.20 4.70 15.87
N SER A 335 7.41 3.49 15.36
CA SER A 335 7.18 2.26 16.16
C SER A 335 8.17 2.21 17.32
N ASP A 336 7.67 1.93 18.53
CA ASP A 336 8.49 1.70 19.73
C ASP A 336 9.56 2.77 20.02
N ALA A 337 9.31 4.02 19.61
CA ALA A 337 10.23 5.14 19.78
C ALA A 337 9.50 6.46 20.12
N PRO A 338 10.21 7.46 20.68
CA PRO A 338 9.64 8.78 20.95
C PRO A 338 9.15 9.47 19.67
N LEU A 339 8.17 10.36 19.83
CA LEU A 339 7.71 11.25 18.78
C LEU A 339 8.83 12.21 18.35
N LEU A 340 9.09 12.34 17.06
CA LEU A 340 10.04 13.31 16.51
C LEU A 340 9.33 14.61 16.14
N PHE A 341 10.03 15.73 16.32
CA PHE A 341 9.58 17.07 15.98
C PHE A 341 10.64 17.76 15.12
N TYR A 342 10.23 18.18 13.93
CA TYR A 342 11.02 19.05 13.06
C TYR A 342 10.30 20.38 12.95
N LYS A 343 11.04 21.46 13.13
CA LYS A 343 10.55 22.80 12.82
C LYS A 343 10.78 23.03 11.33
N GLU A 344 9.72 23.40 10.62
CA GLU A 344 9.79 23.81 9.22
C GLU A 344 10.47 25.18 9.06
#